data_AF-A0A1U9P7V0-F1
#
_entry.id   AF-A0A1U9P7V0-F1
#
_cell.length_a   1.000
_cell.length_b   1.000
_cell.length_c   1.000
_cell.angle_alpha   90.00
_cell.angle_beta   90.00
_cell.angle_gamma   90.00
#
_symmetry.space_group_name_H-M   'P 1'
#
loop_
_entity.id
_entity.type
_entity.pdbx_description
1 polymer ?
#
loop_
_entity_poly.entity_id
_entity_poly.type
_entity_poly.pdbx_seq_one_letter_code
_entity_poly.pdbx_strand_id
1 'polypeptide(L)'
;MLLRRAASAAALLATVLPLTVAPPAHAAVDGAAACRPPASVPLDAEQSRLADPRTGALVERAGLADFVRRFPAALCTTRSRTEAERLLDSWGQALWQASVRRAQGQRAGGDLAAGDDRPLYWARLGMTAALARWQPEFPADKAALRARLEDASRGLTGNAFRPAPGVRRIFISGFDPFGLDAEIRRANPSGSAALLLNGRRITLADGTLAEIRAVVLPVRYADFDAGIVERAFTPHLAGPAPADIITTVSQGYPGIFTLEDWAGRARSADPYPDNARALSGGTRERPVTAPGLGPGPEFIRTTLPAGAVTAAVQTPYPVLLNSEVTEIPAGATAPVDRADGPTPGSRAVAGGGGGYLSNEVAYRSNRLRAELAPHLPGGHLHTPVLTGLPADPQLLTGPEFEHNESAIASEVRAVLEHAAVRR
;
A
#
# COMPACT_ATOMS: atom_id res chain seq x y z
N MET A 1 96.43 14.53 -0.01
CA MET A 1 96.73 14.63 -1.46
C MET A 1 95.52 15.26 -2.13
N LEU A 2 95.55 16.55 -2.42
CA LEU A 2 96.07 17.16 -3.65
C LEU A 2 95.15 16.95 -4.88
N LEU A 3 94.42 18.03 -5.21
CA LEU A 3 94.15 18.62 -6.53
C LEU A 3 93.27 17.94 -7.63
N ARG A 4 92.34 18.78 -8.09
CA ARG A 4 92.03 19.21 -9.49
C ARG A 4 91.00 18.43 -10.32
N ARG A 5 89.81 19.07 -10.43
CA ARG A 5 89.14 19.60 -11.65
C ARG A 5 89.61 19.05 -13.02
N ALA A 6 88.68 18.62 -13.87
CA ALA A 6 88.06 19.42 -14.95
C ALA A 6 87.31 18.59 -16.02
N ALA A 7 86.16 19.15 -16.46
CA ALA A 7 85.48 19.05 -17.78
C ALA A 7 84.95 17.66 -18.25
N SER A 8 83.77 17.51 -18.85
CA SER A 8 83.11 18.37 -19.85
C SER A 8 81.58 18.23 -19.82
N ALA A 9 80.92 19.35 -20.12
CA ALA A 9 79.48 19.47 -20.32
C ALA A 9 79.06 19.00 -21.72
N ALA A 10 77.93 18.31 -21.80
CA ALA A 10 77.08 18.25 -22.99
C ALA A 10 75.62 18.24 -22.51
N ALA A 11 74.98 19.41 -22.58
CA ALA A 11 73.56 19.60 -22.31
C ALA A 11 72.77 19.33 -23.59
N LEU A 12 71.91 18.30 -23.59
CA LEU A 12 70.80 18.20 -24.53
C LEU A 12 69.54 18.71 -23.84
N LEU A 13 69.08 19.90 -24.26
CA LEU A 13 67.75 20.40 -23.99
C LEU A 13 66.74 19.56 -24.79
N ALA A 14 65.96 18.72 -24.12
CA ALA A 14 64.71 18.20 -24.66
C ALA A 14 63.57 19.09 -24.17
N THR A 15 63.00 19.87 -25.08
CA THR A 15 61.78 20.65 -24.88
C THR A 15 60.58 19.70 -24.76
N VAL A 16 60.10 19.48 -23.54
CA VAL A 16 58.83 18.78 -23.30
C VAL A 16 57.70 19.80 -23.45
N LEU A 17 56.96 19.74 -24.56
CA LEU A 17 55.68 20.42 -24.69
C LEU A 17 54.67 19.77 -23.72
N PRO A 18 53.85 20.55 -22.97
CA PRO A 18 52.73 19.99 -22.24
C PRO A 18 51.64 19.57 -23.25
N LEU A 19 51.46 18.27 -23.43
CA LEU A 19 50.24 17.71 -24.01
C LEU A 19 49.11 17.98 -23.01
N THR A 20 48.38 19.06 -23.22
CA THR A 20 47.07 19.29 -22.61
C THR A 20 46.13 18.20 -23.14
N VAL A 21 45.93 17.15 -22.34
CA VAL A 21 44.85 16.19 -22.56
C VAL A 21 43.56 16.93 -22.29
N ALA A 22 42.97 17.49 -23.35
CA ALA A 22 41.59 17.92 -23.32
C ALA A 22 40.74 16.70 -22.94
N PRO A 23 39.79 16.82 -21.99
CA PRO A 23 38.86 15.74 -21.71
C PRO A 23 38.14 15.38 -23.02
N PRO A 24 37.79 14.10 -23.25
CA PRO A 24 36.97 13.75 -24.39
C PRO A 24 35.72 14.63 -24.32
N ALA A 25 35.51 15.41 -25.39
CA ALA A 25 34.29 16.14 -25.58
C ALA A 25 33.15 15.15 -25.32
N HIS A 26 32.37 15.41 -24.28
CA HIS A 26 31.10 14.74 -24.11
C HIS A 26 30.32 15.14 -25.36
N ALA A 27 30.25 14.25 -26.35
CA ALA A 27 29.21 14.31 -27.34
C ALA A 27 27.93 14.30 -26.52
N ALA A 28 27.31 15.48 -26.41
CA ALA A 28 25.93 15.57 -26.00
C ALA A 28 25.20 14.60 -26.92
N VAL A 29 24.72 13.50 -26.35
CA VAL A 29 23.78 12.64 -27.03
C VAL A 29 22.50 13.48 -27.10
N ASP A 30 22.43 14.34 -28.11
CA ASP A 30 21.19 14.89 -28.64
C ASP A 30 20.43 13.71 -29.26
N GLY A 31 19.87 12.91 -28.36
CA GLY A 31 19.09 11.71 -28.63
C GLY A 31 17.98 11.53 -27.59
N ALA A 32 17.63 12.60 -26.87
CA ALA A 32 16.33 12.71 -26.23
C ALA A 32 15.29 12.82 -27.34
N ALA A 33 14.92 11.69 -27.94
CA ALA A 33 13.76 11.62 -28.81
C ALA A 33 12.61 12.33 -28.11
N ALA A 34 12.06 13.30 -28.82
CA ALA A 34 11.19 14.34 -28.35
C ALA A 34 9.91 13.76 -27.71
N CYS A 35 10.00 13.44 -26.43
CA CYS A 35 8.82 13.45 -25.59
C CYS A 35 8.25 14.86 -25.70
N ARG A 36 7.06 14.98 -26.29
CA ARG A 36 6.38 16.29 -26.34
C ARG A 36 6.33 16.85 -24.92
N PRO A 37 6.47 18.19 -24.76
CA PRO A 37 6.35 18.80 -23.44
C PRO A 37 5.03 18.32 -22.81
N PRO A 38 5.04 18.03 -21.50
CA PRO A 38 3.88 17.47 -20.82
C PRO A 38 2.65 18.31 -21.14
N ALA A 39 1.59 17.67 -21.64
CA ALA A 39 0.33 18.39 -21.85
C ALA A 39 -0.15 18.96 -20.51
N SER A 40 -0.79 20.13 -20.56
CA SER A 40 -1.58 20.64 -19.44
C SER A 40 -2.85 19.78 -19.27
N VAL A 41 -2.66 18.55 -18.82
CA VAL A 41 -3.75 17.63 -18.46
C VAL A 41 -4.19 17.99 -17.05
N PRO A 42 -5.50 18.23 -16.82
CA PRO A 42 -6.03 18.37 -15.47
C PRO A 42 -5.66 17.15 -14.63
N LEU A 43 -5.09 17.39 -13.46
CA LEU A 43 -4.82 16.33 -12.48
C LEU A 43 -6.14 15.91 -11.82
N ASP A 44 -6.25 14.63 -11.48
CA ASP A 44 -7.38 14.15 -10.67
C ASP A 44 -7.30 14.66 -9.22
N ALA A 45 -8.33 14.37 -8.40
CA ALA A 45 -8.40 14.88 -7.03
C ALA A 45 -7.20 14.43 -6.16
N GLU A 46 -6.71 13.19 -6.32
CA GLU A 46 -5.52 12.72 -5.60
C GLU A 46 -4.27 13.45 -6.06
N GLN A 47 -4.04 13.49 -7.36
CA GLN A 47 -2.87 14.12 -7.97
C GLN A 47 -2.85 15.62 -7.70
N SER A 48 -4.01 16.28 -7.59
CA SER A 48 -4.07 17.72 -7.30
C SER A 48 -3.41 18.09 -5.97
N ARG A 49 -3.36 17.16 -5.00
CA ARG A 49 -2.70 17.36 -3.70
C ARG A 49 -1.18 17.43 -3.80
N LEU A 50 -0.57 17.00 -4.92
CA LEU A 50 0.87 17.17 -5.17
C LEU A 50 1.31 18.64 -5.26
N ALA A 51 0.35 19.59 -5.35
CA ALA A 51 0.64 21.01 -5.24
C ALA A 51 1.11 21.42 -3.83
N ASP A 52 0.80 20.63 -2.79
CA ASP A 52 1.32 20.85 -1.45
C ASP A 52 2.78 20.36 -1.35
N PRO A 53 3.75 21.23 -1.02
CA PRO A 53 5.17 20.87 -0.99
C PRO A 53 5.50 19.77 0.03
N ARG A 54 4.66 19.58 1.06
CA ARG A 54 4.84 18.51 2.06
C ARG A 54 4.78 17.12 1.43
N THR A 55 4.00 16.95 0.36
CA THR A 55 3.92 15.67 -0.37
C THR A 55 5.26 15.30 -1.02
N GLY A 56 5.94 16.27 -1.63
CA GLY A 56 7.30 16.10 -2.17
C GLY A 56 8.33 15.83 -1.07
N ALA A 57 8.24 16.58 0.04
CA ALA A 57 9.12 16.42 1.19
C ALA A 57 9.01 15.01 1.81
N LEU A 58 7.81 14.43 1.89
CA LEU A 58 7.62 13.04 2.36
C LEU A 58 8.36 12.02 1.49
N VAL A 59 8.36 12.20 0.17
CA VAL A 59 9.06 11.31 -0.78
C VAL A 59 10.57 11.50 -0.71
N GLU A 60 11.04 12.74 -0.60
CA GLU A 60 12.46 13.10 -0.50
C GLU A 60 13.09 12.57 0.80
N ARG A 61 12.44 12.88 1.92
CA ARG A 61 12.86 12.46 3.26
C ARG A 61 12.71 10.96 3.53
N ALA A 62 12.14 10.21 2.59
CA ALA A 62 12.13 8.75 2.60
C ALA A 62 13.17 8.12 1.65
N GLY A 63 13.92 8.91 0.89
CA GLY A 63 14.87 8.40 -0.10
C GLY A 63 14.22 7.75 -1.32
N LEU A 64 12.99 8.18 -1.68
CA LEU A 64 12.22 7.68 -2.83
C LEU A 64 12.12 8.68 -3.99
N ALA A 65 12.66 9.89 -3.85
CA ALA A 65 12.51 10.96 -4.85
C ALA A 65 13.09 10.64 -6.23
N ASP A 66 14.08 9.75 -6.32
CA ASP A 66 14.62 9.30 -7.62
C ASP A 66 13.57 8.57 -8.47
N PHE A 67 12.60 7.87 -7.85
CA PHE A 67 11.49 7.28 -8.60
C PHE A 67 10.69 8.37 -9.32
N VAL A 68 10.33 9.45 -8.63
CA VAL A 68 9.52 10.53 -9.22
C VAL A 68 10.33 11.35 -10.23
N ARG A 69 11.59 11.68 -9.91
CA ARG A 69 12.43 12.53 -10.78
C ARG A 69 12.83 11.87 -12.10
N ARG A 70 13.16 10.57 -12.08
CA ARG A 70 13.69 9.87 -13.25
C ARG A 70 12.60 9.24 -14.12
N PHE A 71 11.42 8.99 -13.55
CA PHE A 71 10.34 8.30 -14.25
C PHE A 71 9.85 9.00 -15.54
N PRO A 72 9.70 10.34 -15.61
CA PRO A 72 9.32 11.01 -16.85
C PRO A 72 10.29 10.73 -17.99
N ALA A 73 11.61 10.84 -17.74
CA ALA A 73 12.62 10.54 -18.75
C ALA A 73 12.57 9.07 -19.18
N ALA A 74 12.32 8.15 -18.24
CA ALA A 74 12.17 6.73 -18.53
C ALA A 74 10.95 6.44 -19.41
N LEU A 75 9.80 7.07 -19.17
CA LEU A 75 8.62 6.94 -20.06
C LEU A 75 8.95 7.35 -21.51
N CYS A 76 9.75 8.41 -21.67
CA CYS A 76 10.13 8.95 -22.97
C CYS A 76 11.13 8.08 -23.76
N THR A 77 11.73 7.05 -23.14
CA THR A 77 12.57 6.08 -23.86
C THR A 77 11.76 4.98 -24.54
N THR A 78 10.51 4.79 -24.13
CA THR A 78 9.65 3.74 -24.69
C THR A 78 9.21 4.09 -26.11
N ARG A 79 9.20 3.09 -27.00
CA ARG A 79 8.86 3.21 -28.43
C ARG A 79 7.62 2.42 -28.81
N SER A 80 7.07 1.64 -27.89
CA SER A 80 5.86 0.85 -28.11
C SER A 80 5.04 0.69 -26.83
N ARG A 81 3.76 0.33 -27.00
CA ARG A 81 2.87 -0.02 -25.89
C ARG A 81 3.47 -1.11 -25.00
N THR A 82 4.03 -2.17 -25.58
CA THR A 82 4.62 -3.28 -24.84
C THR A 82 5.85 -2.87 -24.03
N GLU A 83 6.67 -1.96 -24.55
CA GLU A 83 7.80 -1.40 -23.80
C GLU A 83 7.33 -0.55 -22.62
N ALA A 84 6.32 0.30 -22.84
CA ALA A 84 5.71 1.08 -21.76
C ALA A 84 5.11 0.18 -20.67
N GLU A 85 4.39 -0.87 -21.06
CA GLU A 85 3.84 -1.87 -20.13
C GLU A 85 4.93 -2.51 -19.25
N ARG A 86 6.02 -3.01 -19.86
CA ARG A 86 7.15 -3.60 -19.10
C ARG A 86 7.83 -2.58 -18.19
N LEU A 87 7.95 -1.33 -18.64
CA LEU A 87 8.51 -0.25 -17.85
C LEU A 87 7.63 0.02 -16.62
N LEU A 88 6.32 0.14 -16.77
CA LEU A 88 5.40 0.40 -15.67
C LEU A 88 5.39 -0.74 -14.64
N ASP A 89 5.39 -1.99 -15.09
CA ASP A 89 5.49 -3.15 -14.20
C ASP A 89 6.80 -3.12 -13.39
N SER A 90 7.94 -2.90 -14.07
CA SER A 90 9.26 -2.92 -13.43
C SER A 90 9.46 -1.74 -12.46
N TRP A 91 9.01 -0.54 -12.83
CA TRP A 91 9.09 0.64 -11.96
C TRP A 91 8.13 0.53 -10.77
N GLY A 92 6.92 0.04 -10.99
CA GLY A 92 5.96 -0.20 -9.91
C GLY A 92 6.47 -1.22 -8.91
N GLN A 93 6.97 -2.38 -9.38
CA GLN A 93 7.56 -3.40 -8.53
C GLN A 93 8.82 -2.88 -7.80
N ALA A 94 9.66 -2.10 -8.48
CA ALA A 94 10.85 -1.51 -7.85
C ALA A 94 10.47 -0.52 -6.74
N LEU A 95 9.42 0.29 -6.93
CA LEU A 95 8.90 1.19 -5.90
C LEU A 95 8.35 0.41 -4.71
N TRP A 96 7.50 -0.60 -4.95
CA TRP A 96 6.98 -1.48 -3.90
C TRP A 96 8.10 -2.11 -3.07
N GLN A 97 9.08 -2.73 -3.73
CA GLN A 97 10.20 -3.39 -3.06
C GLN A 97 11.10 -2.40 -2.33
N ALA A 98 11.28 -1.18 -2.86
CA ALA A 98 12.03 -0.13 -2.16
C ALA A 98 11.33 0.29 -0.86
N SER A 99 10.00 0.44 -0.89
CA SER A 99 9.21 0.79 0.29
C SER A 99 9.18 -0.34 1.33
N VAL A 100 9.02 -1.60 0.92
CA VAL A 100 9.11 -2.76 1.83
C VAL A 100 10.49 -2.86 2.48
N ARG A 101 11.58 -2.75 1.70
CA ARG A 101 12.94 -2.78 2.26
C ARG A 101 13.19 -1.62 3.22
N ARG A 102 12.63 -0.44 2.93
CA ARG A 102 12.68 0.71 3.82
C ARG A 102 11.97 0.42 5.14
N ALA A 103 10.73 -0.04 5.09
CA ALA A 103 9.96 -0.44 6.28
C ALA A 103 10.65 -1.49 7.15
N GLN A 104 11.49 -2.32 6.54
CA GLN A 104 12.27 -3.36 7.23
C GLN A 104 13.67 -2.92 7.64
N GLY A 105 14.03 -1.64 7.49
CA GLY A 105 15.36 -1.12 7.84
C GLY A 105 16.50 -1.61 6.92
N GLN A 106 16.18 -2.22 5.78
CA GLN A 106 17.13 -2.80 4.82
C GLN A 106 17.56 -1.81 3.74
N ARG A 107 16.92 -0.65 3.66
CA ARG A 107 17.27 0.43 2.75
C ARG A 107 17.59 1.68 3.57
N ALA A 108 18.86 2.07 3.56
CA ALA A 108 19.27 3.37 4.09
C ALA A 108 18.77 4.49 3.17
N GLY A 109 18.40 5.62 3.75
CA GLY A 109 18.04 6.84 3.02
C GLY A 109 16.90 7.60 3.66
N GLY A 110 17.07 8.92 3.73
CA GLY A 110 16.11 9.82 4.35
C GLY A 110 16.17 9.82 5.88
N ASP A 111 15.34 10.66 6.50
CA ASP A 111 15.25 10.90 7.94
C ASP A 111 13.83 10.67 8.51
N LEU A 112 12.88 10.24 7.69
CA LEU A 112 11.57 9.76 8.18
C LEU A 112 11.71 8.39 8.85
N ALA A 113 10.81 8.07 9.79
CA ALA A 113 10.70 6.75 10.38
C ALA A 113 10.51 5.65 9.32
N ALA A 114 11.21 4.52 9.50
CA ALA A 114 11.26 3.44 8.52
C ALA A 114 9.87 2.89 8.15
N GLY A 115 8.97 2.76 9.14
CA GLY A 115 7.62 2.20 8.97
C GLY A 115 6.61 3.08 8.24
N ASP A 116 6.93 4.36 8.02
CA ASP A 116 6.03 5.35 7.41
C ASP A 116 5.50 4.91 6.03
N ASP A 117 4.18 4.83 5.89
CA ASP A 117 3.50 4.37 4.68
C ASP A 117 3.31 5.47 3.62
N ARG A 118 3.29 6.74 4.06
CA ARG A 118 3.00 7.92 3.21
C ARG A 118 3.94 8.04 2.00
N PRO A 119 5.26 7.78 2.11
CA PRO A 119 6.17 7.92 0.98
C PRO A 119 5.82 7.03 -0.22
N LEU A 120 5.31 5.81 0.01
CA LEU A 120 4.88 4.94 -1.09
C LEU A 120 3.71 5.57 -1.85
N TYR A 121 2.69 6.02 -1.12
CA TYR A 121 1.50 6.65 -1.68
C TYR A 121 1.86 7.90 -2.49
N TRP A 122 2.64 8.83 -1.92
CA TRP A 122 3.00 10.07 -2.60
C TRP A 122 3.93 9.87 -3.79
N ALA A 123 4.88 8.93 -3.72
CA ALA A 123 5.72 8.57 -4.86
C ALA A 123 4.89 8.01 -6.01
N ARG A 124 3.94 7.11 -5.70
CA ARG A 124 3.00 6.54 -6.68
C ARG A 124 2.15 7.63 -7.34
N LEU A 125 1.61 8.58 -6.56
CA LEU A 125 0.87 9.71 -7.11
C LEU A 125 1.72 10.60 -8.02
N GLY A 126 2.96 10.91 -7.64
CA GLY A 126 3.90 11.65 -8.49
C GLY A 126 4.14 10.95 -9.84
N MET A 127 4.33 9.62 -9.81
CA MET A 127 4.51 8.82 -11.02
C MET A 127 3.24 8.76 -11.87
N THR A 128 2.05 8.57 -11.29
CA THR A 128 0.80 8.55 -12.07
C THR A 128 0.48 9.92 -12.68
N ALA A 129 0.83 11.02 -12.01
CA ALA A 129 0.71 12.37 -12.56
C ALA A 129 1.65 12.58 -13.77
N ALA A 130 2.89 12.07 -13.70
CA ALA A 130 3.80 12.07 -14.84
C ALA A 130 3.25 11.24 -16.01
N LEU A 131 2.70 10.05 -15.73
CA LEU A 131 2.07 9.20 -16.73
C LEU A 131 0.84 9.87 -17.39
N ALA A 132 0.04 10.60 -16.61
CA ALA A 132 -1.11 11.33 -17.14
C ALA A 132 -0.70 12.41 -18.16
N ARG A 133 0.41 13.10 -17.91
CA ARG A 133 0.96 14.17 -18.76
C ARG A 133 1.78 13.66 -19.94
N TRP A 134 2.26 12.42 -19.88
CA TRP A 134 3.06 11.79 -20.93
C TRP A 134 2.25 11.64 -22.24
N GLN A 135 2.91 11.93 -23.35
CA GLN A 135 2.37 11.82 -24.71
C GLN A 135 3.27 10.89 -25.54
N PRO A 136 2.92 9.60 -25.65
CA PRO A 136 3.63 8.69 -26.55
C PRO A 136 3.36 9.03 -28.02
N GLU A 137 4.33 8.73 -28.89
CA GLU A 137 4.17 8.79 -30.35
C GLU A 137 3.42 7.57 -30.92
N PHE A 138 3.04 6.63 -30.06
CA PHE A 138 2.28 5.42 -30.39
C PHE A 138 0.94 5.38 -29.63
N PRO A 139 -0.08 4.68 -30.16
CA PRO A 139 -1.36 4.51 -29.45
C PRO A 139 -1.16 3.83 -28.09
N ALA A 140 -1.68 4.46 -27.04
CA ALA A 140 -1.59 3.94 -25.68
C ALA A 140 -2.88 4.22 -24.91
N ASP A 141 -3.40 3.20 -24.25
CA ASP A 141 -4.46 3.36 -23.26
C ASP A 141 -3.84 3.76 -21.91
N LYS A 142 -3.85 5.07 -21.62
CA LYS A 142 -3.25 5.60 -20.38
C LYS A 142 -3.95 5.10 -19.11
N ALA A 143 -5.23 4.74 -19.17
CA ALA A 143 -5.94 4.20 -18.02
C ALA A 143 -5.47 2.77 -17.72
N ALA A 144 -5.35 1.91 -18.75
CA ALA A 144 -4.80 0.57 -18.60
C ALA A 144 -3.33 0.60 -18.13
N LEU A 145 -2.53 1.52 -18.66
CA LEU A 145 -1.15 1.73 -18.24
C LEU A 145 -1.07 2.17 -16.76
N ARG A 146 -1.92 3.12 -16.33
CA ARG A 146 -2.01 3.53 -14.92
C ARG A 146 -2.35 2.34 -14.02
N ALA A 147 -3.33 1.53 -14.41
CA ALA A 147 -3.73 0.35 -13.65
C ALA A 147 -2.56 -0.63 -13.45
N ARG A 148 -1.71 -0.86 -14.46
CA ARG A 148 -0.51 -1.71 -14.32
C ARG A 148 0.50 -1.15 -13.32
N LEU A 149 0.80 0.15 -13.40
CA LEU A 149 1.70 0.80 -12.45
C LEU A 149 1.15 0.72 -11.01
N GLU A 150 -0.15 0.96 -10.85
CA GLU A 150 -0.85 0.87 -9.56
C GLU A 150 -0.78 -0.57 -9.02
N ASP A 151 -1.21 -1.58 -9.77
CA ASP A 151 -1.17 -2.99 -9.35
C ASP A 151 0.27 -3.40 -8.95
N ALA A 152 1.29 -3.03 -9.75
CA ALA A 152 2.69 -3.33 -9.47
C ALA A 152 3.23 -2.63 -8.20
N SER A 153 2.89 -1.35 -7.99
CA SER A 153 3.35 -0.56 -6.84
C SER A 153 2.55 -0.78 -5.54
N ARG A 154 1.56 -1.68 -5.59
CA ARG A 154 0.71 -2.07 -4.45
C ARG A 154 0.97 -3.50 -3.97
N GLY A 155 1.88 -4.21 -4.63
CA GLY A 155 2.21 -5.59 -4.32
C GLY A 155 1.25 -6.62 -4.91
N LEU A 156 0.38 -6.25 -5.86
CA LEU A 156 -0.52 -7.21 -6.52
C LEU A 156 0.24 -8.11 -7.51
N THR A 157 1.38 -7.66 -8.03
CA THR A 157 2.24 -8.43 -8.93
C THR A 157 3.60 -8.74 -8.30
N GLY A 158 4.22 -9.85 -8.71
CA GLY A 158 5.55 -10.24 -8.23
C GLY A 158 5.61 -10.58 -6.73
N ASN A 159 4.48 -10.92 -6.10
CA ASN A 159 4.36 -11.06 -4.65
C ASN A 159 3.88 -12.44 -4.17
N ALA A 160 4.19 -13.49 -4.93
CA ALA A 160 3.86 -14.86 -4.55
C ALA A 160 4.65 -15.32 -3.32
N PHE A 161 4.05 -16.24 -2.54
CA PHE A 161 4.74 -16.96 -1.47
C PHE A 161 5.93 -17.75 -2.02
N ARG A 162 7.00 -17.86 -1.23
CA ARG A 162 8.14 -18.70 -1.59
C ARG A 162 7.83 -20.16 -1.25
N PRO A 163 8.13 -21.14 -2.13
CA PRO A 163 8.03 -22.54 -1.77
C PRO A 163 8.94 -22.85 -0.57
N ALA A 164 8.33 -23.23 0.55
CA ALA A 164 9.05 -23.59 1.77
C ALA A 164 8.22 -24.64 2.55
N PRO A 165 8.70 -25.91 2.62
CA PRO A 165 8.02 -26.94 3.41
C PRO A 165 7.92 -26.53 4.89
N GLY A 166 6.77 -26.82 5.52
CA GLY A 166 6.53 -26.51 6.94
C GLY A 166 6.37 -25.03 7.27
N VAL A 167 6.35 -24.13 6.27
CA VAL A 167 6.10 -22.71 6.48
C VAL A 167 4.65 -22.39 6.12
N ARG A 168 3.90 -21.86 7.10
CA ARG A 168 2.53 -21.39 6.92
C ARG A 168 2.50 -20.08 6.11
N ARG A 169 1.44 -19.85 5.35
CA ARG A 169 1.32 -18.70 4.44
C ARG A 169 0.19 -17.81 4.88
N ILE A 170 0.52 -16.57 5.24
CA ILE A 170 -0.45 -15.57 5.70
C ILE A 170 -0.54 -14.49 4.62
N PHE A 171 -1.73 -14.25 4.08
CA PHE A 171 -1.95 -13.13 3.17
C PHE A 171 -2.75 -12.03 3.85
N ILE A 172 -2.25 -10.79 3.81
CA ILE A 172 -2.93 -9.64 4.40
C ILE A 172 -3.11 -8.50 3.40
N SER A 173 -4.06 -7.60 3.70
CA SER A 173 -4.15 -6.30 3.03
C SER A 173 -4.05 -5.17 4.04
N GLY A 174 -3.49 -4.04 3.61
CA GLY A 174 -3.66 -2.73 4.25
C GLY A 174 -4.22 -1.71 3.26
N PHE A 175 -4.32 -0.45 3.66
CA PHE A 175 -4.81 0.65 2.82
C PHE A 175 -3.82 1.81 2.72
N ASP A 176 -3.93 2.57 1.63
CA ASP A 176 -3.30 3.89 1.50
C ASP A 176 -3.80 4.88 2.59
N PRO A 177 -3.06 5.97 2.86
CA PRO A 177 -3.55 7.11 3.63
C PRO A 177 -4.85 7.72 3.07
N PHE A 178 -5.69 8.25 3.97
CA PHE A 178 -6.96 8.89 3.60
C PHE A 178 -7.34 10.07 4.49
N GLY A 179 -8.36 10.83 4.09
CA GLY A 179 -8.76 12.08 4.78
C GLY A 179 -7.76 13.22 4.55
N LEU A 180 -7.05 13.17 3.42
CA LEU A 180 -5.91 14.04 3.10
C LEU A 180 -6.28 15.48 2.73
N ASP A 181 -7.57 15.75 2.45
CA ASP A 181 -8.07 17.13 2.31
C ASP A 181 -8.10 17.86 3.67
N ALA A 182 -8.31 17.13 4.77
CA ALA A 182 -8.34 17.70 6.10
C ALA A 182 -6.94 17.78 6.74
N GLU A 183 -6.10 16.79 6.49
CA GLU A 183 -4.73 16.76 7.02
C GLU A 183 -3.83 15.93 6.07
N ILE A 184 -2.97 16.61 5.32
CA ILE A 184 -2.09 16.00 4.30
C ILE A 184 -1.06 15.04 4.92
N ARG A 185 -0.76 15.21 6.22
CA ARG A 185 0.23 14.41 6.95
C ARG A 185 -0.33 13.10 7.47
N ARG A 186 -1.63 12.82 7.32
CA ARG A 186 -2.23 11.55 7.76
C ARG A 186 -1.51 10.37 7.10
N ALA A 187 -1.23 9.36 7.91
CA ALA A 187 -0.73 8.05 7.53
C ALA A 187 -1.85 7.02 7.72
N ASN A 188 -1.59 5.76 7.35
CA ASN A 188 -2.49 4.65 7.63
C ASN A 188 -1.73 3.49 8.26
N PRO A 189 -1.98 3.15 9.55
CA PRO A 189 -1.25 2.10 10.25
C PRO A 189 -1.39 0.71 9.59
N SER A 190 -2.49 0.47 8.87
CA SER A 190 -2.65 -0.77 8.10
C SER A 190 -1.69 -0.85 6.91
N GLY A 191 -1.40 0.28 6.26
CA GLY A 191 -0.39 0.40 5.22
C GLY A 191 1.02 0.19 5.77
N SER A 192 1.33 0.80 6.92
CA SER A 192 2.61 0.65 7.62
C SER A 192 2.86 -0.82 8.01
N ALA A 193 1.84 -1.49 8.56
CA ALA A 193 1.91 -2.92 8.88
C ALA A 193 2.12 -3.81 7.64
N ALA A 194 1.40 -3.52 6.54
CA ALA A 194 1.56 -4.26 5.29
C ALA A 194 3.01 -4.18 4.75
N LEU A 195 3.61 -2.98 4.75
CA LEU A 195 4.99 -2.78 4.30
C LEU A 195 6.01 -3.46 5.22
N LEU A 196 5.82 -3.32 6.55
CA LEU A 196 6.71 -3.92 7.54
C LEU A 196 6.73 -5.45 7.43
N LEU A 197 5.56 -6.07 7.20
CA LEU A 197 5.39 -7.52 7.26
C LEU A 197 5.56 -8.23 5.92
N ASN A 198 5.44 -7.54 4.77
CA ASN A 198 5.54 -8.20 3.46
C ASN A 198 6.87 -8.95 3.27
N GLY A 199 6.78 -10.25 3.02
CA GLY A 199 7.93 -11.14 2.83
C GLY A 199 8.66 -11.53 4.12
N ARG A 200 8.19 -11.11 5.30
CA ARG A 200 8.78 -11.52 6.59
C ARG A 200 8.40 -12.95 6.92
N ARG A 201 9.31 -13.62 7.63
CA ARG A 201 9.00 -14.84 8.38
C ARG A 201 8.82 -14.49 9.85
N ILE A 202 7.75 -15.01 10.45
CA ILE A 202 7.45 -14.90 11.88
C ILE A 202 7.31 -16.30 12.47
N THR A 203 7.44 -16.39 13.79
CA THR A 203 7.13 -17.61 14.54
C THR A 203 5.74 -17.43 15.14
N LEU A 204 4.83 -18.34 14.82
CA LEU A 204 3.49 -18.37 15.40
C LEU A 204 3.53 -18.82 16.86
N ALA A 205 2.44 -18.60 17.58
CA ALA A 205 2.37 -18.92 19.00
C ALA A 205 2.54 -20.43 19.31
N ASP A 206 2.33 -21.31 18.32
CA ASP A 206 2.58 -22.76 18.41
C ASP A 206 4.01 -23.18 18.01
N GLY A 207 4.88 -22.22 17.68
CA GLY A 207 6.26 -22.45 17.21
C GLY A 207 6.39 -22.65 15.69
N THR A 208 5.29 -22.71 14.94
CA THR A 208 5.32 -22.85 13.48
C THR A 208 5.89 -21.60 12.81
N LEU A 209 6.72 -21.77 11.78
CA LEU A 209 7.16 -20.63 10.96
C LEU A 209 6.06 -20.23 9.98
N ALA A 210 5.84 -18.94 9.80
CA ALA A 210 4.93 -18.41 8.78
C ALA A 210 5.58 -17.33 7.93
N GLU A 211 5.35 -17.34 6.61
CA GLU A 211 5.65 -16.25 5.68
C GLU A 211 4.41 -15.38 5.49
N ILE A 212 4.59 -14.06 5.60
CA ILE A 212 3.53 -13.09 5.35
C ILE A 212 3.72 -12.48 3.96
N ARG A 213 2.62 -12.37 3.20
CA ARG A 213 2.53 -11.54 1.99
C ARG A 213 1.43 -10.52 2.17
N ALA A 214 1.68 -9.32 1.68
CA ALA A 214 0.78 -8.19 1.88
C ALA A 214 0.58 -7.37 0.61
N VAL A 215 -0.58 -6.74 0.51
CA VAL A 215 -0.89 -5.69 -0.48
C VAL A 215 -1.35 -4.41 0.21
N VAL A 216 -1.19 -3.27 -0.46
CA VAL A 216 -1.76 -1.98 -0.03
C VAL A 216 -2.80 -1.52 -1.03
N LEU A 217 -4.06 -1.54 -0.62
CA LEU A 217 -5.22 -1.21 -1.45
C LEU A 217 -5.53 0.29 -1.45
N PRO A 218 -6.09 0.84 -2.54
CA PRO A 218 -6.48 2.23 -2.62
C PRO A 218 -7.72 2.50 -1.77
N VAL A 219 -7.82 3.71 -1.23
CA VAL A 219 -9.07 4.22 -0.64
C VAL A 219 -9.86 4.92 -1.76
N ARG A 220 -10.34 4.13 -2.73
CA ARG A 220 -11.10 4.58 -3.92
C ARG A 220 -12.17 3.56 -4.30
N TYR A 221 -13.43 4.00 -4.42
CA TYR A 221 -14.54 3.12 -4.79
C TYR A 221 -14.40 2.55 -6.19
N ALA A 222 -13.89 3.34 -7.14
CA ALA A 222 -13.75 2.92 -8.54
C ALA A 222 -12.85 1.68 -8.70
N ASP A 223 -11.79 1.55 -7.89
CA ASP A 223 -10.89 0.40 -7.93
C ASP A 223 -11.57 -0.86 -7.37
N PHE A 224 -12.40 -0.70 -6.34
CA PHE A 224 -13.22 -1.78 -5.78
C PHE A 224 -14.28 -2.23 -6.77
N ASP A 225 -14.95 -1.29 -7.44
CA ASP A 225 -15.92 -1.57 -8.50
C ASP A 225 -15.27 -2.30 -9.68
N ALA A 226 -14.00 -1.96 -9.99
CA ALA A 226 -13.18 -2.65 -10.98
C ALA A 226 -12.57 -3.98 -10.49
N GLY A 227 -12.93 -4.44 -9.28
CA GLY A 227 -12.56 -5.77 -8.76
C GLY A 227 -11.12 -5.88 -8.24
N ILE A 228 -10.52 -4.80 -7.72
CA ILE A 228 -9.15 -4.86 -7.20
C ILE A 228 -8.98 -5.86 -6.05
N VAL A 229 -10.01 -6.03 -5.21
CA VAL A 229 -9.97 -7.01 -4.11
C VAL A 229 -9.89 -8.42 -4.67
N GLU A 230 -10.73 -8.75 -5.65
CA GLU A 230 -10.71 -10.05 -6.30
C GLU A 230 -9.36 -10.30 -7.01
N ARG A 231 -8.84 -9.31 -7.76
CA ARG A 231 -7.51 -9.42 -8.40
C ARG A 231 -6.39 -9.66 -7.38
N ALA A 232 -6.44 -9.01 -6.22
CA ALA A 232 -5.44 -9.17 -5.18
C ALA A 232 -5.54 -10.52 -4.47
N PHE A 233 -6.75 -11.00 -4.15
CA PHE A 233 -6.93 -12.18 -3.30
C PHE A 233 -7.00 -13.51 -4.07
N THR A 234 -7.52 -13.54 -5.31
CA THR A 234 -7.65 -14.78 -6.10
C THR A 234 -6.33 -15.58 -6.22
N PRO A 235 -5.16 -14.97 -6.54
CA PRO A 235 -3.90 -15.70 -6.63
C PRO A 235 -3.47 -16.36 -5.31
N HIS A 236 -3.91 -15.81 -4.17
CA HIS A 236 -3.61 -16.33 -2.84
C HIS A 236 -4.68 -17.26 -2.29
N LEU A 237 -5.81 -17.44 -2.99
CA LEU A 237 -6.86 -18.39 -2.62
C LEU A 237 -6.85 -19.63 -3.50
N ALA A 238 -6.56 -19.47 -4.81
CA ALA A 238 -6.65 -20.53 -5.81
C ALA A 238 -5.38 -20.68 -6.68
N GLY A 239 -4.32 -19.92 -6.39
CA GLY A 239 -3.06 -20.02 -7.12
C GLY A 239 -2.19 -21.23 -6.73
N PRO A 240 -0.98 -21.36 -7.29
CA PRO A 240 -0.11 -22.52 -7.09
C PRO A 240 0.46 -22.63 -5.66
N ALA A 241 0.52 -21.52 -4.93
CA ALA A 241 0.91 -21.47 -3.53
C ALA A 241 -0.14 -20.64 -2.78
N PRO A 242 -1.34 -21.18 -2.53
CA PRO A 242 -2.40 -20.46 -1.84
C PRO A 242 -1.96 -20.19 -0.39
N ALA A 243 -2.50 -19.12 0.18
CA ALA A 243 -2.39 -18.83 1.60
C ALA A 243 -3.08 -19.93 2.43
N ASP A 244 -2.72 -20.02 3.70
CA ASP A 244 -3.39 -20.86 4.69
C ASP A 244 -4.37 -20.04 5.56
N ILE A 245 -4.30 -18.71 5.47
CA ILE A 245 -5.13 -17.75 6.19
C ILE A 245 -5.07 -16.39 5.48
N ILE A 246 -6.21 -15.69 5.46
CA ILE A 246 -6.30 -14.32 4.97
C ILE A 246 -6.78 -13.38 6.09
N THR A 247 -6.20 -12.19 6.19
CA THR A 247 -6.70 -11.15 7.10
C THR A 247 -6.63 -9.80 6.43
N THR A 248 -7.76 -9.13 6.30
CA THR A 248 -7.79 -7.73 5.87
C THR A 248 -7.53 -6.84 7.08
N VAL A 249 -6.67 -5.84 6.96
CA VAL A 249 -6.32 -4.91 8.04
C VAL A 249 -6.73 -3.50 7.64
N SER A 250 -7.35 -2.75 8.54
CA SER A 250 -7.80 -1.36 8.30
C SER A 250 -7.65 -0.52 9.56
N GLN A 251 -7.64 0.80 9.41
CA GLN A 251 -7.63 1.70 10.56
C GLN A 251 -9.04 1.85 11.13
N GLY A 252 -9.22 1.66 12.45
CA GLY A 252 -10.52 1.76 13.13
C GLY A 252 -10.56 2.84 14.21
N TYR A 253 -10.52 2.43 15.47
CA TYR A 253 -10.95 3.24 16.63
C TYR A 253 -9.78 3.76 17.48
N PRO A 254 -9.96 4.79 18.32
CA PRO A 254 -8.93 5.20 19.26
C PRO A 254 -8.57 4.11 20.30
N GLY A 255 -7.29 3.76 20.38
CA GLY A 255 -6.73 2.99 21.50
C GLY A 255 -7.11 1.50 21.58
N ILE A 256 -7.75 0.93 20.57
CA ILE A 256 -8.17 -0.49 20.56
C ILE A 256 -7.98 -1.13 19.19
N PHE A 257 -7.71 -2.44 19.21
CA PHE A 257 -7.90 -3.28 18.03
C PHE A 257 -9.29 -3.92 18.10
N THR A 258 -9.94 -4.07 16.95
CA THR A 258 -11.17 -4.86 16.85
C THR A 258 -11.03 -5.93 15.79
N LEU A 259 -11.28 -7.19 16.18
CA LEU A 259 -11.54 -8.27 15.26
C LEU A 259 -13.03 -8.22 14.93
N GLU A 260 -13.39 -7.95 13.69
CA GLU A 260 -14.80 -7.86 13.31
C GLU A 260 -15.42 -9.26 13.19
N ASP A 261 -16.54 -9.49 13.88
CA ASP A 261 -17.29 -10.75 13.78
C ASP A 261 -18.06 -10.81 12.47
N TRP A 262 -18.52 -9.67 11.93
CA TRP A 262 -19.37 -9.61 10.74
C TRP A 262 -18.91 -8.58 9.71
N ALA A 263 -18.82 -9.01 8.45
CA ALA A 263 -18.71 -8.12 7.29
C ALA A 263 -20.07 -8.01 6.59
N GLY A 264 -20.51 -6.79 6.30
CA GLY A 264 -21.79 -6.48 5.65
C GLY A 264 -21.65 -6.27 4.14
N ARG A 265 -22.67 -6.63 3.38
CA ARG A 265 -22.68 -6.56 1.90
C ARG A 265 -22.77 -5.15 1.33
N ALA A 266 -23.31 -4.18 2.08
CA ALA A 266 -23.69 -2.88 1.56
C ALA A 266 -22.65 -1.77 1.80
N ARG A 267 -22.77 -0.71 0.99
CA ARG A 267 -22.19 0.62 1.23
C ARG A 267 -23.23 1.53 1.86
N SER A 268 -22.82 2.31 2.85
CA SER A 268 -23.71 3.24 3.56
C SER A 268 -22.96 4.46 4.15
N ALA A 269 -21.88 4.89 3.51
CA ALA A 269 -20.93 5.84 4.08
C ALA A 269 -21.12 7.30 3.65
N ASP A 270 -22.08 7.61 2.79
CA ASP A 270 -22.32 9.00 2.38
C ASP A 270 -22.71 9.86 3.60
N PRO A 271 -22.23 11.12 3.70
CA PRO A 271 -21.51 11.88 2.67
C PRO A 271 -19.97 11.80 2.78
N TYR A 272 -19.40 10.80 3.46
CA TYR A 272 -17.94 10.67 3.62
C TYR A 272 -17.27 10.19 2.31
N PRO A 273 -16.42 11.01 1.66
CA PRO A 273 -15.87 10.68 0.36
C PRO A 273 -14.58 9.87 0.42
N ASP A 274 -14.25 9.22 -0.70
CA ASP A 274 -12.96 8.55 -0.91
C ASP A 274 -11.82 9.52 -1.29
N ASN A 275 -10.61 9.00 -1.54
CA ASN A 275 -9.47 9.84 -1.90
C ASN A 275 -9.65 10.60 -3.23
N ALA A 276 -10.50 10.09 -4.12
CA ALA A 276 -10.88 10.73 -5.38
C ALA A 276 -12.05 11.73 -5.19
N ARG A 277 -12.50 11.95 -3.96
CA ARG A 277 -13.69 12.74 -3.59
C ARG A 277 -15.02 12.14 -4.08
N ALA A 278 -15.04 10.85 -4.40
CA ALA A 278 -16.26 10.16 -4.80
C ALA A 278 -17.04 9.67 -3.57
N LEU A 279 -18.36 9.67 -3.69
CA LEU A 279 -19.27 9.13 -2.68
C LEU A 279 -19.52 7.64 -2.92
N SER A 280 -19.93 6.94 -1.86
CA SER A 280 -20.26 5.51 -1.88
C SER A 280 -21.53 5.21 -2.67
N GLY A 281 -22.44 6.20 -2.74
CA GLY A 281 -23.76 6.10 -3.34
C GLY A 281 -24.84 5.59 -2.37
N GLY A 282 -24.49 5.26 -1.13
CA GLY A 282 -25.41 4.78 -0.10
C GLY A 282 -25.31 5.57 1.21
N THR A 283 -26.45 5.77 1.85
CA THR A 283 -26.53 6.31 3.22
C THR A 283 -26.96 5.21 4.18
N ARG A 284 -26.94 5.47 5.49
CA ARG A 284 -27.50 4.56 6.50
C ARG A 284 -28.96 4.17 6.20
N GLU A 285 -29.77 5.14 5.76
CA GLU A 285 -31.19 4.94 5.47
C GLU A 285 -31.44 4.29 4.11
N ARG A 286 -30.51 4.48 3.16
CA ARG A 286 -30.57 3.90 1.82
C ARG A 286 -29.23 3.25 1.46
N PRO A 287 -28.92 2.09 2.06
CA PRO A 287 -27.70 1.36 1.73
C PRO A 287 -27.78 0.83 0.30
N VAL A 288 -26.64 0.73 -0.37
CA VAL A 288 -26.53 0.22 -1.74
C VAL A 288 -25.57 -0.95 -1.82
N THR A 289 -25.82 -1.89 -2.73
CA THR A 289 -24.83 -2.93 -3.05
C THR A 289 -23.75 -2.34 -3.95
N ALA A 290 -22.49 -2.56 -3.60
CA ALA A 290 -21.37 -2.11 -4.43
C ALA A 290 -21.39 -2.77 -5.83
N PRO A 291 -21.06 -2.03 -6.90
CA PRO A 291 -20.88 -2.60 -8.25
C PRO A 291 -19.88 -3.77 -8.28
N GLY A 292 -20.13 -4.74 -9.15
CA GLY A 292 -19.26 -5.92 -9.31
C GLY A 292 -19.44 -7.00 -8.24
N LEU A 293 -20.26 -6.79 -7.20
CA LEU A 293 -20.63 -7.84 -6.25
C LEU A 293 -21.70 -8.77 -6.85
N GLY A 294 -21.33 -10.03 -7.09
CA GLY A 294 -22.28 -11.11 -7.40
C GLY A 294 -23.20 -11.44 -6.21
N PRO A 295 -24.21 -12.30 -6.39
CA PRO A 295 -25.08 -12.77 -5.31
C PRO A 295 -24.31 -13.30 -4.10
N GLY A 296 -24.86 -13.18 -2.90
CA GLY A 296 -24.20 -13.61 -1.67
C GLY A 296 -24.99 -13.24 -0.43
N PRO A 297 -24.59 -13.73 0.76
CA PRO A 297 -25.29 -13.45 2.01
C PRO A 297 -25.17 -11.96 2.39
N GLU A 298 -26.13 -11.42 3.11
CA GLU A 298 -26.10 -10.02 3.57
C GLU A 298 -24.95 -9.78 4.55
N PHE A 299 -24.64 -10.77 5.38
CA PHE A 299 -23.52 -10.72 6.32
C PHE A 299 -22.67 -12.00 6.21
N ILE A 300 -21.35 -11.84 6.34
CA ILE A 300 -20.39 -12.94 6.39
C ILE A 300 -19.70 -12.90 7.74
N ARG A 301 -19.77 -14.02 8.48
CA ARG A 301 -19.09 -14.14 9.76
C ARG A 301 -17.60 -14.40 9.59
N THR A 302 -16.78 -13.85 10.48
CA THR A 302 -15.36 -14.19 10.57
C THR A 302 -15.18 -15.68 10.87
N THR A 303 -14.10 -16.23 10.32
CA THR A 303 -13.64 -17.60 10.60
C THR A 303 -12.25 -17.61 11.25
N LEU A 304 -11.72 -16.42 11.56
CA LEU A 304 -10.51 -16.27 12.37
C LEU A 304 -10.75 -16.78 13.79
N PRO A 305 -9.69 -17.22 14.50
CA PRO A 305 -9.83 -17.78 15.83
C PRO A 305 -10.00 -16.70 16.90
N ALA A 306 -11.14 -16.00 16.88
CA ALA A 306 -11.40 -14.80 17.68
C ALA A 306 -11.01 -14.93 19.15
N GLY A 307 -11.52 -15.96 19.86
CA GLY A 307 -11.21 -16.16 21.28
C GLY A 307 -9.72 -16.34 21.58
N ALA A 308 -8.94 -16.94 20.68
CA ALA A 308 -7.50 -17.09 20.87
C ALA A 308 -6.77 -15.76 20.70
N VAL A 309 -7.18 -14.96 19.70
CA VAL A 309 -6.59 -13.65 19.44
C VAL A 309 -6.92 -12.66 20.56
N THR A 310 -8.21 -12.56 20.92
CA THR A 310 -8.66 -11.63 21.96
C THR A 310 -8.11 -12.00 23.32
N ALA A 311 -7.88 -13.27 23.63
CA ALA A 311 -7.27 -13.66 24.90
C ALA A 311 -5.76 -13.37 24.97
N ALA A 312 -5.06 -13.40 23.83
CA ALA A 312 -3.60 -13.33 23.80
C ALA A 312 -3.04 -11.90 23.73
N VAL A 313 -3.71 -10.99 23.02
CA VAL A 313 -3.20 -9.64 22.77
C VAL A 313 -4.04 -8.62 23.55
N GLN A 314 -3.47 -8.15 24.66
CA GLN A 314 -4.14 -7.27 25.62
C GLN A 314 -3.44 -5.92 25.83
N THR A 315 -2.17 -5.81 25.41
CA THR A 315 -1.33 -4.62 25.65
C THR A 315 -0.34 -4.40 24.50
N PRO A 316 -0.03 -3.13 24.13
CA PRO A 316 -0.57 -1.90 24.70
C PRO A 316 -2.02 -1.61 24.27
N TYR A 317 -2.52 -2.20 23.18
CA TYR A 317 -3.89 -1.98 22.70
C TYR A 317 -4.67 -3.31 22.73
N PRO A 318 -5.71 -3.44 23.58
CA PRO A 318 -6.45 -4.69 23.66
C PRO A 318 -7.15 -5.01 22.33
N VAL A 319 -7.19 -6.29 21.98
CA VAL A 319 -7.98 -6.78 20.85
C VAL A 319 -9.35 -7.24 21.35
N LEU A 320 -10.40 -6.59 20.87
CA LEU A 320 -11.79 -6.92 21.19
C LEU A 320 -12.47 -7.61 20.01
N LEU A 321 -13.40 -8.51 20.28
CA LEU A 321 -14.32 -9.00 19.24
C LEU A 321 -15.45 -7.99 19.09
N ASN A 322 -15.64 -7.44 17.90
CA ASN A 322 -16.74 -6.54 17.61
C ASN A 322 -17.84 -7.27 16.85
N SER A 323 -18.96 -7.51 17.51
CA SER A 323 -20.15 -8.14 16.93
C SER A 323 -21.19 -7.16 16.42
N GLU A 324 -20.96 -5.85 16.57
CA GLU A 324 -21.93 -4.83 16.21
C GLU A 324 -22.16 -4.77 14.69
N VAL A 325 -23.43 -4.64 14.30
CA VAL A 325 -23.84 -4.40 12.91
C VAL A 325 -24.98 -3.39 12.84
N THR A 326 -25.14 -2.74 11.69
CA THR A 326 -26.39 -2.05 11.35
C THR A 326 -27.11 -2.86 10.28
N GLU A 327 -28.40 -3.12 10.52
CA GLU A 327 -29.23 -3.92 9.62
C GLU A 327 -30.59 -3.26 9.37
N ILE A 328 -31.27 -3.69 8.29
CA ILE A 328 -32.71 -3.51 8.13
C ILE A 328 -33.35 -4.87 8.42
N PRO A 329 -34.12 -5.03 9.53
CA PRO A 329 -34.74 -6.31 9.88
C PRO A 329 -35.66 -6.86 8.79
N ALA A 330 -35.89 -8.17 8.80
CA ALA A 330 -36.80 -8.81 7.85
C ALA A 330 -38.21 -8.17 7.90
N GLY A 331 -38.72 -7.73 6.74
CA GLY A 331 -40.01 -7.04 6.63
C GLY A 331 -40.02 -5.57 7.07
N ALA A 332 -38.91 -5.03 7.57
CA ALA A 332 -38.78 -3.63 7.95
C ALA A 332 -38.20 -2.79 6.80
N THR A 333 -38.29 -1.47 6.96
CA THR A 333 -37.74 -0.47 6.03
C THR A 333 -36.71 0.45 6.67
N ALA A 334 -36.61 0.47 8.00
CA ALA A 334 -35.71 1.36 8.74
C ALA A 334 -34.50 0.60 9.30
N PRO A 335 -33.30 1.20 9.25
CA PRO A 335 -32.08 0.62 9.81
C PRO A 335 -32.07 0.67 11.35
N VAL A 336 -31.56 -0.39 11.98
CA VAL A 336 -31.35 -0.51 13.42
C VAL A 336 -29.95 -1.05 13.71
N ASP A 337 -29.36 -0.63 14.83
CA ASP A 337 -28.07 -1.14 15.29
C ASP A 337 -28.27 -2.35 16.20
N ARG A 338 -27.38 -3.35 16.09
CA ARG A 338 -27.44 -4.62 16.82
C ARG A 338 -26.09 -4.91 17.43
N ALA A 339 -26.00 -4.97 18.75
CA ALA A 339 -24.75 -5.26 19.45
C ALA A 339 -24.28 -6.71 19.22
N ASP A 340 -25.20 -7.66 19.06
CA ASP A 340 -24.93 -9.10 19.03
C ASP A 340 -25.01 -9.72 17.63
N GLY A 341 -24.77 -8.93 16.58
CA GLY A 341 -24.82 -9.37 15.19
C GLY A 341 -26.22 -9.35 14.55
N PRO A 342 -26.30 -9.82 13.28
CA PRO A 342 -27.49 -9.68 12.46
C PRO A 342 -28.60 -10.66 12.83
N THR A 343 -29.85 -10.25 12.64
CA THR A 343 -31.02 -11.12 12.77
C THR A 343 -31.29 -11.94 11.50
N PRO A 344 -31.90 -13.14 11.60
CA PRO A 344 -32.20 -13.95 10.43
C PRO A 344 -33.04 -13.22 9.39
N GLY A 345 -32.58 -13.22 8.14
CA GLY A 345 -33.28 -12.59 7.01
C GLY A 345 -33.18 -11.07 6.94
N SER A 346 -32.37 -10.43 7.81
CA SER A 346 -32.11 -8.99 7.72
C SER A 346 -31.23 -8.65 6.52
N ARG A 347 -31.28 -7.37 6.12
CA ARG A 347 -30.45 -6.78 5.07
C ARG A 347 -29.33 -5.95 5.68
N ALA A 348 -28.15 -6.01 5.09
CA ALA A 348 -27.00 -5.27 5.58
C ALA A 348 -27.09 -3.78 5.28
N VAL A 349 -26.71 -2.98 6.27
CA VAL A 349 -26.41 -1.56 6.13
C VAL A 349 -24.91 -1.36 6.36
N ALA A 350 -24.40 -1.89 7.48
CA ALA A 350 -22.99 -1.85 7.88
C ALA A 350 -22.61 -3.14 8.62
N GLY A 351 -21.41 -3.66 8.37
CA GLY A 351 -20.78 -4.66 9.24
C GLY A 351 -20.06 -4.01 10.42
N GLY A 352 -19.26 -4.78 11.16
CA GLY A 352 -18.45 -4.25 12.26
C GLY A 352 -17.44 -3.20 11.81
N GLY A 353 -17.00 -3.27 10.55
CA GLY A 353 -16.18 -2.23 9.92
C GLY A 353 -16.91 -1.00 9.39
N GLY A 354 -18.19 -0.83 9.72
CA GLY A 354 -19.02 0.27 9.21
C GLY A 354 -19.55 0.04 7.79
N GLY A 355 -19.88 1.14 7.10
CA GLY A 355 -20.43 1.14 5.74
C GLY A 355 -19.46 1.58 4.64
N TYR A 356 -18.16 1.69 4.96
CA TYR A 356 -17.10 2.23 4.10
C TYR A 356 -16.22 1.11 3.48
N LEU A 357 -15.08 1.47 2.88
CA LEU A 357 -14.19 0.54 2.17
C LEU A 357 -13.54 -0.53 3.06
N SER A 358 -13.37 -0.29 4.36
CA SER A 358 -12.89 -1.30 5.32
C SER A 358 -13.86 -2.49 5.41
N ASN A 359 -15.16 -2.21 5.58
CA ASN A 359 -16.20 -3.23 5.52
C ASN A 359 -16.27 -3.91 4.14
N GLU A 360 -16.15 -3.14 3.05
CA GLU A 360 -16.23 -3.72 1.72
C GLU A 360 -15.07 -4.67 1.40
N VAL A 361 -13.83 -4.35 1.81
CA VAL A 361 -12.70 -5.28 1.62
C VAL A 361 -12.89 -6.55 2.46
N ALA A 362 -13.42 -6.41 3.68
CA ALA A 362 -13.74 -7.54 4.55
C ALA A 362 -14.76 -8.46 3.88
N TYR A 363 -15.84 -7.89 3.34
CA TYR A 363 -16.91 -8.65 2.67
C TYR A 363 -16.43 -9.31 1.38
N ARG A 364 -15.81 -8.55 0.46
CA ARG A 364 -15.34 -9.06 -0.85
C ARG A 364 -14.33 -10.19 -0.69
N SER A 365 -13.32 -10.00 0.16
CA SER A 365 -12.29 -11.00 0.38
C SER A 365 -12.85 -12.28 1.02
N ASN A 366 -13.76 -12.17 1.99
CA ASN A 366 -14.35 -13.34 2.65
C ASN A 366 -15.43 -14.04 1.82
N ARG A 367 -16.17 -13.31 0.97
CA ARG A 367 -17.05 -13.92 -0.04
C ARG A 367 -16.24 -14.75 -1.03
N LEU A 368 -15.18 -14.15 -1.58
CA LEU A 368 -14.28 -14.84 -2.51
C LEU A 368 -13.60 -16.05 -1.86
N ARG A 369 -13.16 -15.93 -0.60
CA ARG A 369 -12.65 -17.04 0.20
C ARG A 369 -13.68 -18.15 0.35
N ALA A 370 -14.93 -17.83 0.68
CA ALA A 370 -16.00 -18.82 0.83
C ALA A 370 -16.26 -19.58 -0.49
N GLU A 371 -16.09 -18.92 -1.64
CA GLU A 371 -16.24 -19.51 -2.96
C GLU A 371 -15.05 -20.38 -3.38
N LEU A 372 -13.81 -19.90 -3.18
CA LEU A 372 -12.61 -20.53 -3.72
C LEU A 372 -11.89 -21.46 -2.73
N ALA A 373 -11.99 -21.18 -1.43
CA ALA A 373 -11.27 -21.88 -0.37
C ALA A 373 -12.05 -21.84 0.97
N PRO A 374 -13.25 -22.47 1.04
CA PRO A 374 -14.15 -22.33 2.19
C PRO A 374 -13.56 -22.78 3.54
N HIS A 375 -12.58 -23.68 3.53
CA HIS A 375 -11.87 -24.17 4.72
C HIS A 375 -10.80 -23.23 5.26
N LEU A 376 -10.36 -22.25 4.45
CA LEU A 376 -9.32 -21.29 4.82
C LEU A 376 -9.89 -20.27 5.82
N PRO A 377 -9.27 -20.02 6.99
CA PRO A 377 -9.70 -18.96 7.90
C PRO A 377 -9.53 -17.56 7.30
N GLY A 378 -10.56 -16.74 7.45
CA GLY A 378 -10.59 -15.36 6.97
C GLY A 378 -11.39 -14.43 7.86
N GLY A 379 -10.98 -13.17 7.91
CA GLY A 379 -11.64 -12.13 8.69
C GLY A 379 -11.03 -10.74 8.49
N HIS A 380 -11.40 -9.83 9.37
CA HIS A 380 -11.04 -8.41 9.30
C HIS A 380 -10.58 -7.89 10.66
N LEU A 381 -9.48 -7.16 10.65
CA LEU A 381 -8.89 -6.53 11.83
C LEU A 381 -8.86 -5.02 11.62
N HIS A 382 -9.48 -4.28 12.52
CA HIS A 382 -9.19 -2.86 12.67
C HIS A 382 -8.07 -2.63 13.68
N THR A 383 -7.17 -1.73 13.32
CA THR A 383 -6.13 -1.19 14.20
C THR A 383 -6.65 0.04 14.97
N PRO A 384 -5.91 0.49 16.00
CA PRO A 384 -6.11 1.81 16.53
C PRO A 384 -5.89 2.91 15.47
N VAL A 385 -6.49 4.09 15.64
CA VAL A 385 -6.11 5.29 14.87
C VAL A 385 -4.72 5.78 15.27
N LEU A 386 -4.04 6.42 14.32
CA LEU A 386 -2.77 7.09 14.60
C LEU A 386 -2.98 8.41 15.36
N THR A 387 -2.09 8.69 16.32
CA THR A 387 -2.02 9.92 17.10
C THR A 387 -0.59 10.48 17.12
N GLY A 388 -0.37 11.63 17.77
CA GLY A 388 0.98 12.16 18.01
C GLY A 388 1.60 12.96 16.87
N LEU A 389 0.83 13.33 15.83
CA LEU A 389 1.30 14.30 14.83
C LEU A 389 1.66 15.63 15.52
N PRO A 390 2.78 16.27 15.16
CA PRO A 390 3.15 17.55 15.75
C PRO A 390 2.09 18.64 15.52
N ALA A 391 1.91 19.50 16.53
CA ALA A 391 1.00 20.64 16.46
C ALA A 391 1.42 21.65 15.36
N ASP A 392 2.72 21.80 15.10
CA ASP A 392 3.21 22.58 13.96
C ASP A 392 2.88 21.84 12.64
N PRO A 393 2.03 22.40 11.76
CA PRO A 393 1.63 21.78 10.50
C PRO A 393 2.76 21.65 9.47
N GLN A 394 3.90 22.30 9.68
CA GLN A 394 5.10 22.19 8.85
C GLN A 394 5.97 20.98 9.22
N LEU A 395 5.86 20.48 10.45
CA LEU A 395 6.53 19.25 10.86
C LEU A 395 5.75 18.04 10.35
N LEU A 396 6.37 17.24 9.48
CA LEU A 396 5.75 16.07 8.87
C LEU A 396 5.55 14.90 9.84
N THR A 397 6.38 14.84 10.89
CA THR A 397 6.46 13.71 11.83
C THR A 397 7.07 14.17 13.14
N GLY A 398 6.93 13.36 14.19
CA GLY A 398 7.53 13.57 15.50
C GLY A 398 7.61 12.25 16.28
N PRO A 399 8.37 12.20 17.39
CA PRO A 399 8.66 10.96 18.09
C PRO A 399 7.42 10.23 18.62
N GLU A 400 6.38 10.97 19.02
CA GLU A 400 5.11 10.38 19.48
C GLU A 400 4.37 9.66 18.34
N PHE A 401 4.24 10.32 17.19
CA PHE A 401 3.65 9.72 15.99
C PHE A 401 4.41 8.48 15.53
N GLU A 402 5.74 8.56 15.48
CA GLU A 402 6.59 7.45 15.02
C GLU A 402 6.54 6.26 15.98
N HIS A 403 6.51 6.53 17.29
CA HIS A 403 6.31 5.49 18.29
C HIS A 403 4.94 4.83 18.16
N ASN A 404 3.87 5.62 18.03
CA ASN A 404 2.51 5.12 17.89
C ASN A 404 2.34 4.26 16.63
N GLU A 405 2.87 4.71 15.48
CA GLU A 405 2.86 3.93 14.24
C GLU A 405 3.60 2.61 14.39
N SER A 406 4.83 2.64 14.94
CA SER A 406 5.63 1.44 15.14
C SER A 406 4.98 0.46 16.12
N ALA A 407 4.34 0.96 17.18
CA ALA A 407 3.64 0.15 18.17
C ALA A 407 2.47 -0.59 17.54
N ILE A 408 1.60 0.12 16.80
CA ILE A 408 0.44 -0.47 16.13
C ILE A 408 0.89 -1.51 15.09
N ALA A 409 1.88 -1.20 14.25
CA ALA A 409 2.38 -2.15 13.25
C ALA A 409 2.98 -3.42 13.88
N SER A 410 3.65 -3.28 15.03
CA SER A 410 4.18 -4.41 15.80
C SER A 410 3.08 -5.25 16.43
N GLU A 411 1.99 -4.64 16.88
CA GLU A 411 0.86 -5.36 17.48
C GLU A 411 -0.01 -6.07 16.44
N VAL A 412 -0.12 -5.53 15.21
CA VAL A 412 -0.67 -6.29 14.06
C VAL A 412 0.10 -7.61 13.89
N ARG A 413 1.43 -7.60 14.00
CA ARG A 413 2.22 -8.83 13.94
C ARG A 413 1.84 -9.80 15.06
N ALA A 414 1.75 -9.33 16.30
CA ALA A 414 1.36 -10.15 17.45
C ALA A 414 -0.02 -10.79 17.23
N VAL A 415 -0.99 -10.03 16.71
CA VAL A 415 -2.31 -10.57 16.34
C VAL A 415 -2.19 -11.71 15.33
N LEU A 416 -1.36 -11.56 14.29
CA LEU A 416 -1.16 -12.60 13.27
C LEU A 416 -0.46 -13.85 13.83
N GLU A 417 0.46 -13.69 14.78
CA GLU A 417 1.15 -14.81 15.45
C GLU A 417 0.17 -15.75 16.15
N HIS A 418 -0.96 -15.23 16.66
CA HIS A 418 -2.04 -16.01 17.28
C HIS A 418 -3.15 -16.40 16.29
N ALA A 419 -3.52 -15.51 15.36
CA ALA A 419 -4.60 -15.74 14.42
C ALA A 419 -4.31 -16.88 13.44
N ALA A 420 -3.03 -17.12 13.14
CA ALA A 420 -2.61 -18.10 12.14
C ALA A 420 -2.28 -19.49 12.72
N VAL A 421 -2.42 -19.73 14.02
CA VAL A 421 -2.18 -21.05 14.64
C VAL A 421 -3.13 -22.10 14.06
N ARG A 422 -2.62 -23.32 13.81
CA ARG A 422 -3.44 -24.42 13.31
C ARG A 422 -4.38 -24.91 14.42
N ARG A 423 -5.67 -25.04 14.09
CA ARG A 423 -6.66 -25.72 14.94
C ARG A 423 -6.70 -27.21 14.67
#